data_AF-A0A1E5S0J5-F1
#
_entry.id   AF-A0A1E5S0J5-F1
#
_cell.length_a   1.000
_cell.length_b   1.000
_cell.length_c   1.000
_cell.angle_alpha   90.00
_cell.angle_beta   90.00
_cell.angle_gamma   90.00
#
_symmetry.space_group_name_H-M   'P 1'
#
loop_
_entity.id
_entity.type
_entity.pdbx_description
1 polymer ?
#
loop_
_entity_poly.entity_id
_entity_poly.type
_entity_poly.pdbx_seq_one_letter_code
_entity_poly.pdbx_strand_id
1 'polypeptide(L)'
;MVEIQDLKSFIGSLLFIDLRPTQVYLERHLCGTLVASDNNLNLLIENTLETTKQKISSKATANNISELKRELGLVSVPFGEIKSIKIATSDIQKMEHAQANCKV
;
A
#
# COMPACT_ATOMS: atom_id res chain seq x y z
N MET A 1 13.81 -1.07 -14.27
CA MET A 1 12.48 -0.68 -13.79
C MET A 1 11.51 -1.70 -14.36
N VAL A 2 10.86 -2.50 -13.51
CA VAL A 2 9.94 -3.56 -13.95
C VAL A 2 8.56 -2.94 -14.12
N GLU A 3 7.95 -3.10 -15.30
CA GLU A 3 6.58 -2.67 -15.54
C GLU A 3 5.64 -3.82 -15.19
N ILE A 4 4.91 -3.69 -14.08
CA ILE A 4 3.96 -4.71 -13.64
C ILE A 4 2.68 -4.53 -14.44
N GLN A 5 2.43 -5.45 -15.37
CA GLN A 5 1.23 -5.43 -16.23
C GLN A 5 -0.04 -5.85 -15.48
N ASP A 6 0.08 -6.63 -14.41
CA ASP A 6 -1.07 -7.11 -13.64
C ASP A 6 -0.75 -7.24 -12.15
N LEU A 7 -1.43 -6.43 -11.33
CA LEU A 7 -1.28 -6.50 -9.88
C LEU A 7 -1.96 -7.74 -9.27
N LYS A 8 -2.92 -8.36 -9.97
CA LYS A 8 -3.63 -9.57 -9.50
C LYS A 8 -2.69 -10.75 -9.34
N SER A 9 -1.57 -10.76 -10.05
CA SER A 9 -0.55 -11.80 -9.91
C SER A 9 0.22 -11.73 -8.58
N PHE A 10 0.05 -10.65 -7.80
CA PHE A 10 0.61 -10.47 -6.46
C PHE A 10 -0.42 -10.69 -5.35
N ILE A 11 -1.59 -11.28 -5.66
CA ILE A 11 -2.55 -11.70 -4.62
C ILE A 11 -1.86 -12.68 -3.67
N GLY A 12 -1.99 -12.43 -2.37
CA GLY A 12 -1.30 -13.15 -1.29
C GLY A 12 0.07 -12.57 -0.92
N SER A 13 0.60 -11.61 -1.68
CA SER A 13 1.87 -10.94 -1.35
C SER A 13 1.67 -9.78 -0.37
N LEU A 14 2.70 -9.50 0.42
CA LEU A 14 2.77 -8.33 1.29
C LEU A 14 3.06 -7.08 0.46
N LEU A 15 2.20 -6.07 0.56
CA LEU A 15 2.36 -4.78 -0.08
C LEU A 15 2.72 -3.69 0.94
N PHE A 16 3.61 -2.78 0.55
CA PHE A 16 3.85 -1.52 1.24
C PHE A 16 3.36 -0.37 0.37
N ILE A 17 2.37 0.37 0.84
CA ILE A 17 1.64 1.36 0.06
C ILE A 17 1.81 2.72 0.70
N ASP A 18 2.35 3.65 -0.08
CA ASP A 18 2.36 5.06 0.28
C ASP A 18 1.11 5.71 -0.29
N LEU A 19 0.30 6.33 0.56
CA LEU A 19 -0.89 7.08 0.15
C LEU A 19 -0.55 8.56 -0.08
N ARG A 20 -1.35 9.20 -0.91
CA ARG A 20 -1.22 10.63 -1.21
C ARG A 20 -1.49 11.45 0.05
N PRO A 21 -0.70 12.52 0.30
CA PRO A 21 -0.97 13.44 1.41
C PRO A 21 -2.36 14.07 1.30
N THR A 22 -2.96 14.35 2.45
CA THR A 22 -4.23 15.09 2.56
C THR A 22 -4.03 16.31 3.45
N GLN A 23 -5.08 17.10 3.66
CA GLN A 23 -5.02 18.23 4.59
C GLN A 23 -4.74 17.80 6.05
N VAL A 24 -5.13 16.56 6.40
CA VAL A 24 -4.99 15.98 7.74
C VAL A 24 -3.69 15.18 7.87
N TYR A 25 -3.43 14.31 6.89
CA TYR A 25 -2.28 13.40 6.89
C TYR A 25 -1.16 13.90 5.98
N LEU A 26 0.00 14.17 6.56
CA LEU A 26 1.22 14.52 5.83
C LEU A 26 1.83 13.29 5.17
N GLU A 27 1.85 12.18 5.91
CA GLU A 27 2.31 10.88 5.45
C GLU A 27 1.31 9.83 5.94
N ARG A 28 0.97 8.88 5.07
CA ARG A 28 0.11 7.76 5.40
C ARG A 28 0.62 6.54 4.64
N HIS A 29 0.97 5.51 5.39
CA HIS A 29 1.54 4.27 4.89
C HIS A 29 0.67 3.10 5.33
N LEU A 30 0.41 2.18 4.41
CA LEU A 30 -0.26 0.92 4.68
C LEU A 30 0.71 -0.24 4.39
N CYS A 31 0.71 -1.24 5.26
CA CYS A 31 1.42 -2.49 5.06
C CYS A 31 0.41 -3.63 5.28
N GLY A 32 0.22 -4.51 4.31
CA GLY A 32 -0.75 -5.60 4.44
C GLY A 32 -0.74 -6.54 3.24
N THR A 33 -1.50 -7.63 3.33
CA THR A 33 -1.54 -8.67 2.30
C THR A 33 -2.57 -8.33 1.22
N LEU A 34 -2.19 -8.33 -0.05
CA LEU A 34 -3.12 -8.11 -1.16
C LEU A 34 -4.10 -9.29 -1.28
N VAL A 35 -5.40 -9.01 -1.18
CA VAL A 35 -6.45 -10.02 -1.31
C VAL A 35 -7.14 -9.93 -2.67
N ALA A 36 -7.35 -8.71 -3.17
CA ALA A 36 -7.97 -8.50 -4.48
C ALA A 36 -7.54 -7.16 -5.09
N SER A 37 -7.59 -7.10 -6.42
CA SER A 37 -7.47 -5.86 -7.19
C SER A 37 -8.51 -5.86 -8.31
N ASP A 38 -9.19 -4.75 -8.51
CA ASP A 38 -10.13 -4.59 -9.63
C ASP A 38 -9.43 -4.03 -10.89
N ASN A 39 -10.18 -3.83 -11.97
CA ASN A 39 -9.63 -3.30 -13.23
C ASN A 39 -9.28 -1.80 -13.14
N ASN A 40 -9.71 -1.11 -12.09
CA ASN A 40 -9.37 0.28 -11.81
C ASN A 40 -8.19 0.40 -10.84
N LEU A 41 -7.53 -0.73 -10.50
CA LEU A 41 -6.44 -0.82 -9.53
C LEU A 41 -6.85 -0.39 -8.11
N ASN A 42 -8.13 -0.52 -7.76
CA ASN A 42 -8.56 -0.44 -6.37
C ASN A 42 -8.14 -1.72 -5.67
N LEU A 43 -7.53 -1.57 -4.49
CA LEU A 43 -6.95 -2.68 -3.76
C LEU A 43 -7.83 -3.06 -2.58
N LEU A 44 -7.88 -4.36 -2.30
CA LEU A 44 -8.40 -4.90 -1.06
C LEU A 44 -7.26 -5.60 -0.33
N ILE A 45 -7.00 -5.18 0.91
CA ILE A 45 -5.82 -5.56 1.68
C ILE A 45 -6.25 -6.00 3.07
N GLU A 46 -5.73 -7.12 3.54
CA GLU A 46 -6.02 -7.66 4.88
C GLU A 46 -4.81 -7.56 5.82
N ASN A 47 -5.08 -7.72 7.12
CA ASN A 47 -4.08 -7.65 8.20
C ASN A 47 -3.23 -6.39 8.08
N THR A 48 -3.89 -5.25 7.86
CA THR A 48 -3.23 -4.01 7.47
C THR A 48 -2.70 -3.26 8.68
N LEU A 49 -1.40 -2.98 8.72
CA LEU A 49 -0.82 -2.01 9.63
C LEU A 49 -0.78 -0.63 8.96
N GLU A 50 -1.40 0.36 9.58
CA GLU A 50 -1.35 1.75 9.15
C GLU A 50 -0.37 2.55 10.02
N THR A 51 0.49 3.36 9.37
CA THR A 51 1.32 4.38 10.00
C THR A 51 1.01 5.75 9.40
N THR A 52 0.66 6.73 10.23
CA THR A 52 0.34 8.09 9.79
C THR A 52 1.19 9.12 10.49
N LYS A 53 1.56 10.19 9.79
CA LYS A 53 2.01 11.46 10.38
C LYS A 53 0.98 12.54 10.10
N GLN A 54 0.48 13.18 11.15
CA GLN A 54 -0.56 14.20 11.06
C GLN A 54 -0.17 15.50 11.76
N LYS A 55 -0.70 16.63 11.26
CA LYS A 55 -0.56 17.94 11.90
C LYS A 55 -1.54 18.02 13.07
N ILE A 56 -1.04 18.20 14.29
CA ILE A 56 -1.92 18.51 15.42
C ILE A 56 -2.18 20.02 15.44
N SER A 57 -3.45 20.39 15.25
CA SER A 57 -3.92 21.75 15.49
C SER A 57 -4.13 21.97 17.00
N SER A 58 -3.05 22.02 17.78
CA SER A 58 -3.14 22.57 19.13
C SER A 58 -2.87 24.07 19.04
N LYS A 59 -3.79 24.90 19.54
CA LYS A 59 -3.73 26.38 19.55
C LYS A 59 -2.50 26.99 20.25
N ALA A 60 -1.56 26.17 20.72
CA ALA A 60 -0.29 26.59 21.31
C ALA A 60 0.88 25.96 20.53
N THR A 61 1.61 26.83 19.83
CA THR A 61 3.01 26.68 19.42
C THR A 61 3.32 25.71 18.25
N ALA A 62 4.27 26.13 17.41
CA ALA A 62 4.56 25.62 16.08
C ALA A 62 4.94 24.12 15.99
N ASN A 63 4.50 23.47 14.90
CA ASN A 63 5.03 22.21 14.34
C ASN A 63 4.97 20.93 15.20
N ASN A 64 3.88 20.68 15.93
CA ASN A 64 3.65 19.36 16.52
C ASN A 64 3.15 18.35 15.48
N ILE A 65 4.07 17.52 14.96
CA ILE A 65 3.77 16.35 14.12
C ILE A 65 3.56 15.16 15.06
N SER A 66 2.40 14.50 14.97
CA SER A 66 2.14 13.25 15.67
C SER A 66 2.23 12.08 14.71
N GLU A 67 2.95 11.05 15.13
CA GLU A 67 2.97 9.74 14.49
C GLU A 67 1.99 8.82 15.23
N LEU A 68 1.14 8.13 14.47
CA LEU A 68 0.18 7.14 14.97
C LEU A 68 0.38 5.84 14.19
N LYS A 69 0.30 4.72 14.90
CA LYS A 69 0.26 3.38 14.32
C LYS A 69 -0.99 2.67 14.79
N ARG A 70 -1.68 1.98 13.88
CA ARG A 70 -2.83 1.15 14.22
C ARG A 70 -2.94 -0.07 13.32
N GLU A 71 -3.43 -1.15 13.90
CA GLU A 71 -3.83 -2.34 13.17
C GLU A 71 -5.25 -2.15 12.64
N LEU A 72 -5.43 -2.49 11.38
CA LEU A 72 -6.67 -2.50 10.63
C LEU A 72 -6.89 -3.93 10.13
N GLY A 73 -8.14 -4.39 10.11
CA GLY A 73 -8.49 -5.69 9.54
C GLY A 73 -8.40 -5.65 8.01
N LEU A 74 -9.57 -5.51 7.39
CA LEU A 74 -9.72 -5.43 5.94
C LEU A 74 -9.86 -3.96 5.50
N VAL A 75 -9.05 -3.54 4.54
CA VAL A 75 -9.00 -2.15 4.05
C VAL A 75 -9.16 -2.15 2.53
N SER A 76 -10.08 -1.32 2.04
CA SER A 76 -10.16 -0.98 0.61
C SER A 76 -9.42 0.32 0.34
N VAL A 77 -8.54 0.32 -0.67
CA VAL A 77 -7.70 1.46 -1.04
C VAL A 77 -8.00 1.83 -2.50
N PRO A 78 -8.66 2.97 -2.75
CA PRO A 78 -8.90 3.45 -4.10
C PRO A 78 -7.59 3.81 -4.81
N PHE A 79 -7.49 3.53 -6.12
CA PHE A 79 -6.29 3.87 -6.90
C PHE A 79 -5.93 5.36 -6.82
N GLY A 80 -6.95 6.24 -6.79
CA GLY A 80 -6.76 7.68 -6.68
C GLY A 80 -6.04 8.14 -5.39
N GLU A 81 -6.09 7.34 -4.33
CA GLU A 81 -5.39 7.63 -3.07
C GLU A 81 -3.94 7.12 -3.08
N ILE A 82 -3.57 6.25 -4.01
CA ILE A 82 -2.25 5.61 -4.05
C ILE A 82 -1.23 6.56 -4.67
N LYS A 83 -0.09 6.72 -3.99
CA LYS A 83 1.10 7.40 -4.50
C LYS A 83 2.08 6.40 -5.08
N SER A 84 2.36 5.32 -4.35
CA SER A 84 3.24 4.25 -4.80
C SER A 84 2.99 2.96 -4.05
N ILE A 85 3.26 1.84 -4.73
CA ILE A 85 3.22 0.49 -4.17
C ILE A 85 4.65 -0.07 -4.24
N LYS A 86 5.10 -0.68 -3.16
CA LYS A 86 6.37 -1.41 -3.10
C LYS A 86 6.06 -2.86 -2.77
N ILE A 87 6.70 -3.75 -3.51
CA ILE A 87 6.60 -5.20 -3.37
C ILE A 87 8.00 -5.71 -3.07
N ALA A 88 8.12 -6.73 -2.21
CA ALA A 88 9.40 -7.34 -1.93
C ALA A 88 10.00 -7.96 -3.20
N THR A 89 11.30 -7.76 -3.42
CA THR A 89 12.01 -8.30 -4.58
C THR A 89 11.86 -9.82 -4.72
N SER A 90 11.78 -10.54 -3.59
CA SER A 90 11.55 -11.98 -3.57
C SER A 90 10.23 -12.39 -4.22
N ASP A 91 9.18 -11.58 -4.09
CA ASP A 91 7.87 -11.89 -4.66
C ASP A 91 7.81 -11.54 -6.14
N ILE A 92 8.57 -10.52 -6.58
CA ILE A 92 8.78 -10.22 -8.00
C ILE A 92 9.48 -11.39 -8.70
N GLN A 93 10.54 -11.93 -8.10
CA GLN A 93 11.29 -13.06 -8.66
C GLN A 93 10.43 -14.33 -8.80
N LYS A 94 9.61 -14.64 -7.78
CA LYS A 94 8.68 -15.79 -7.85
C LYS A 94 7.73 -15.68 -9.04
N MET A 95 7.23 -14.47 -9.31
CA MET A 95 6.36 -14.20 -10.45
C MET A 95 7.06 -14.41 -11.80
N GLU A 96 8.28 -13.90 -11.95
CA GLU A 96 9.06 -14.08 -13.20
C GLU A 96 9.30 -15.56 -13.50
N HIS A 97 9.63 -16.35 -12.47
CA HIS A 97 9.81 -17.80 -12.62
C HIS A 97 8.49 -18.53 -12.92
N ALA A 98 7.36 -18.13 -12.31
CA ALA A 98 6.06 -18.72 -12.58
C ALA A 98 5.61 -18.47 -14.03
N GLN A 99 5.83 -17.26 -14.56
CA GLN A 99 5.50 -16.91 -15.94
C GLN A 99 6.40 -17.63 -16.96
N ALA A 100 7.67 -17.85 -16.65
CA ALA A 100 8.59 -18.60 -17.51
C ALA A 100 8.16 -20.08 -17.66
N ASN A 101 7.61 -20.68 -16.61
CA ASN A 101 7.23 -22.09 -16.59
C ASN A 101 5.83 -22.37 -17.19
N CYS A 102 5.00 -21.35 -17.43
CA CYS A 102 3.66 -21.49 -18.01
C CYS A 102 3.60 -21.25 -19.53
N LYS A 103 4.72 -20.98 -20.20
CA LYS A 103 4.79 -20.94 -21.67
C LYS A 103 4.99 -22.36 -22.22
N VAL A 104 3.89 -23.08 -22.42
CA VAL A 104 3.81 -24.34 -23.20
C VAL A 104 2.93 -24.11 -24.42
#